data_AF-A0A7X6BJ73-F1
#
_entry.id   AF-A0A7X6BJ73-F1
#
_cell.length_a   1.000
_cell.length_b   1.000
_cell.length_c   1.000
_cell.angle_alpha   90.00
_cell.angle_beta   90.00
_cell.angle_gamma   90.00
#
_symmetry.space_group_name_H-M   'P 1'
#
loop_
_entity.id
_entity.type
_entity.pdbx_description
1 polymer ?
#
loop_
_entity_poly.entity_id
_entity_poly.type
_entity_poly.pdbx_seq_one_letter_code
_entity_poly.pdbx_strand_id
1 'polypeptide(L)'
;MKTFKEIYEEIVKNNGCNTGETFAKSMFEAGQKSGINEYLKGITSWEDCFQLAQFLLIKMTREGIDMNASELVLSVEMNHENSRYKSRMAIQYTREGETSLEEKAYELADKILQEDSSNQNTREKLKKAILAGYNLHHEDFDD
;
A
#
# COMPACT_ATOMS: atom_id res chain seq x y z
N MET A 1 -12.81 15.78 11.66
CA MET A 1 -13.90 14.91 11.16
C MET A 1 -15.12 15.17 12.02
N LYS A 2 -16.34 15.14 11.46
CA LYS A 2 -17.56 15.34 12.24
C LYS A 2 -17.75 14.18 13.23
N THR A 3 -18.10 14.50 14.46
CA THR A 3 -18.50 13.56 15.52
C THR A 3 -19.84 12.92 15.19
N PHE A 4 -20.19 11.81 15.86
CA PHE A 4 -21.51 11.19 15.71
C PHE A 4 -22.64 12.21 15.96
N LYS A 5 -22.49 13.08 16.96
CA LYS A 5 -23.49 14.10 17.30
C LYS A 5 -23.66 15.13 16.18
N GLU A 6 -22.56 15.61 15.60
CA GLU A 6 -22.59 16.56 14.48
C GLU A 6 -23.20 15.93 13.21
N ILE A 7 -22.89 14.64 12.95
CA ILE A 7 -23.51 13.88 11.85
C ILE A 7 -25.01 13.71 12.11
N TYR A 8 -25.40 13.33 13.32
CA TYR A 8 -26.80 13.16 13.69
C TYR A 8 -27.59 14.45 13.51
N GLU A 9 -27.11 15.58 14.06
CA GLU A 9 -27.78 16.88 13.96
C GLU A 9 -27.92 17.36 12.50
N GLU A 10 -26.89 17.15 11.68
CA GLU A 10 -26.93 17.45 10.26
C GLU A 10 -27.94 16.59 9.49
N ILE A 11 -27.97 15.29 9.75
CA ILE A 11 -28.89 14.36 9.07
C ILE A 11 -30.34 14.62 9.51
N VAL A 12 -30.59 14.93 10.78
CA VAL A 12 -31.92 15.35 11.26
C VAL A 12 -32.35 16.65 10.56
N LYS A 13 -31.44 17.62 10.41
CA LYS A 13 -31.72 18.88 9.72
C LYS A 13 -32.03 18.66 8.23
N ASN A 14 -31.30 17.78 7.55
CA ASN A 14 -31.46 17.52 6.13
C ASN A 14 -32.73 16.71 5.81
N ASN A 15 -33.08 15.75 6.68
CA ASN A 15 -34.26 14.90 6.49
C ASN A 15 -35.55 15.50 7.11
N GLY A 16 -35.43 16.53 7.95
CA GLY A 16 -36.55 17.13 8.67
C GLY A 16 -37.18 16.23 9.74
N CYS A 17 -36.61 15.04 9.97
CA CYS A 17 -37.06 14.08 10.97
C CYS A 17 -35.87 13.24 11.46
N ASN A 18 -36.05 12.59 12.62
CA ASN A 18 -35.07 11.70 13.24
C ASN A 18 -35.56 10.25 13.34
N THR A 19 -36.51 9.86 12.49
CA THR A 19 -37.16 8.56 12.50
C THR A 19 -37.54 8.13 11.09
N GLY A 20 -37.85 6.85 10.91
CA GLY A 20 -38.22 6.26 9.63
C GLY A 20 -37.04 5.79 8.79
N GLU A 21 -37.37 5.06 7.73
CA GLU A 21 -36.40 4.37 6.87
C GLU A 21 -35.42 5.32 6.19
N THR A 22 -35.90 6.45 5.67
CA THR A 22 -35.06 7.46 5.00
C THR A 22 -34.02 8.03 5.95
N PHE A 23 -34.41 8.37 7.18
CA PHE A 23 -33.48 8.85 8.20
C PHE A 23 -32.46 7.77 8.59
N ALA A 24 -32.92 6.54 8.82
CA ALA A 24 -32.05 5.42 9.18
C ALA A 24 -31.01 5.14 8.07
N LYS A 25 -31.42 5.16 6.80
CA LYS A 25 -30.52 4.98 5.66
C LYS A 25 -29.48 6.11 5.56
N SER A 26 -29.90 7.37 5.69
CA SER A 26 -28.98 8.51 5.68
C SER A 26 -27.97 8.46 6.83
N MET A 27 -28.40 8.04 8.03
CA MET A 27 -27.50 7.84 9.18
C MET A 27 -26.50 6.71 8.94
N PHE A 28 -26.93 5.60 8.34
CA PHE A 28 -26.05 4.48 8.00
C PHE A 28 -24.99 4.87 6.98
N GLU A 29 -25.38 5.52 5.88
CA GLU A 29 -24.45 5.97 4.83
C GLU A 29 -23.45 7.03 5.36
N ALA A 30 -23.92 7.96 6.20
CA ALA A 30 -23.06 8.94 6.86
C ALA A 30 -22.09 8.25 7.83
N GLY A 31 -22.59 7.29 8.62
CA GLY A 31 -21.80 6.44 9.52
C GLY A 31 -20.70 5.68 8.80
N GLN A 32 -21.00 5.07 7.65
CA GLN A 32 -20.01 4.40 6.80
C GLN A 32 -18.92 5.36 6.29
N LYS A 33 -19.31 6.58 5.85
CA LYS A 33 -18.35 7.60 5.40
C LYS A 33 -17.43 8.10 6.52
N SER A 34 -17.90 8.12 7.75
CA SER A 34 -17.09 8.44 8.95
C SER A 34 -16.41 7.22 9.58
N GLY A 35 -16.76 6.01 9.14
CA GLY A 35 -16.49 4.77 9.88
C GLY A 35 -15.07 4.28 9.81
N ILE A 36 -14.29 4.70 8.81
CA ILE A 36 -12.94 4.13 8.60
C ILE A 36 -12.00 4.43 9.77
N ASN A 37 -12.05 5.64 10.34
CA ASN A 37 -11.19 5.97 11.49
C ASN A 37 -11.60 5.21 12.75
N GLU A 38 -12.89 4.99 12.94
CA GLU A 38 -13.40 4.27 14.10
C GLU A 38 -13.16 2.76 13.97
N TYR A 39 -13.21 2.25 12.74
CA TYR A 39 -12.74 0.92 12.39
C TYR A 39 -11.23 0.77 12.65
N LEU A 40 -10.42 1.74 12.23
CA LEU A 40 -8.97 1.73 12.48
C LEU A 40 -8.63 1.81 13.98
N LYS A 41 -9.43 2.53 14.79
CA LYS A 41 -9.29 2.51 16.27
C LYS A 41 -9.65 1.17 16.90
N GLY A 42 -10.46 0.35 16.21
CA GLY A 42 -10.79 -1.00 16.63
C GLY A 42 -9.66 -2.01 16.40
N ILE A 43 -8.63 -1.64 15.63
CA ILE A 43 -7.44 -2.46 15.40
C ILE A 43 -6.56 -2.36 16.64
N THR A 44 -6.55 -3.43 17.43
CA THR A 44 -5.85 -3.45 18.72
C THR A 44 -4.85 -4.60 18.84
N SER A 45 -4.90 -5.55 17.90
CA SER A 45 -4.01 -6.70 17.82
C SER A 45 -3.16 -6.70 16.54
N TRP A 46 -2.10 -7.50 16.54
CA TRP A 46 -1.30 -7.72 15.33
C TRP A 46 -2.08 -8.51 14.26
N GLU A 47 -2.93 -9.42 14.68
CA GLU A 47 -3.82 -10.17 13.79
C GLU A 47 -4.75 -9.24 13.01
N ASP A 48 -5.34 -8.23 13.67
CA ASP A 48 -6.17 -7.21 13.02
C ASP A 48 -5.35 -6.40 12.00
N CYS A 49 -4.13 -6.02 12.36
CA CYS A 49 -3.20 -5.33 11.46
C CYS A 49 -2.89 -6.19 10.22
N PHE A 50 -2.66 -7.49 10.37
CA PHE A 50 -2.39 -8.39 9.25
C PHE A 50 -3.61 -8.54 8.32
N GLN A 51 -4.81 -8.66 8.87
CA GLN A 51 -6.04 -8.71 8.07
C GLN A 51 -6.25 -7.41 7.28
N LEU A 52 -6.02 -6.25 7.93
CA LEU A 52 -6.07 -4.97 7.24
C LEU A 52 -5.00 -4.89 6.12
N ALA A 53 -3.77 -5.33 6.40
CA ALA A 53 -2.70 -5.34 5.41
C ALA A 53 -3.04 -6.24 4.20
N GLN A 54 -3.62 -7.43 4.42
CA GLN A 54 -4.09 -8.30 3.35
C GLN A 54 -5.19 -7.64 2.51
N PHE A 55 -6.16 -6.97 3.16
CA PHE A 55 -7.19 -6.22 2.45
C PHE A 55 -6.59 -5.11 1.58
N LEU A 56 -5.65 -4.34 2.13
CA LEU A 56 -4.94 -3.29 1.39
C LEU A 56 -4.15 -3.90 0.22
N LEU A 57 -3.41 -4.98 0.44
CA LEU A 57 -2.66 -5.69 -0.60
C LEU A 57 -3.56 -6.07 -1.78
N ILE A 58 -4.73 -6.68 -1.53
CA ILE A 58 -5.70 -7.03 -2.57
C ILE A 58 -6.13 -5.80 -3.39
N LYS A 59 -6.39 -4.67 -2.73
CA LYS A 59 -6.80 -3.43 -3.41
C LYS A 59 -5.67 -2.88 -4.27
N MET A 60 -4.47 -2.82 -3.73
CA MET A 60 -3.31 -2.30 -4.45
C MET A 60 -2.95 -3.18 -5.64
N THR A 61 -2.96 -4.51 -5.49
CA THR A 61 -2.71 -5.42 -6.62
C THR A 61 -3.70 -5.20 -7.77
N ARG A 62 -4.99 -4.98 -7.48
CA ARG A 62 -5.98 -4.69 -8.53
C ARG A 62 -5.68 -3.40 -9.28
N GLU A 63 -5.44 -2.31 -8.55
CA GLU A 63 -5.06 -1.04 -9.17
C GLU A 63 -3.75 -1.18 -9.97
N GLY A 64 -2.78 -1.91 -9.44
CA GLY A 64 -1.52 -2.20 -10.14
C GLY A 64 -1.78 -2.89 -11.49
N ILE A 65 -2.62 -3.92 -11.50
CA ILE A 65 -3.00 -4.66 -12.72
C ILE A 65 -3.67 -3.72 -13.72
N ASP A 66 -4.65 -2.92 -13.28
CA ASP A 66 -5.41 -2.00 -14.14
C ASP A 66 -4.51 -0.90 -14.73
N MET A 67 -3.48 -0.49 -13.98
CA MET A 67 -2.45 0.46 -14.43
C MET A 67 -1.34 -0.21 -15.26
N ASN A 68 -1.34 -1.54 -15.40
CA ASN A 68 -0.26 -2.33 -15.99
C ASN A 68 1.12 -2.01 -15.37
N ALA A 69 1.15 -1.81 -14.05
CA ALA A 69 2.35 -1.47 -13.29
C ALA A 69 2.91 -2.72 -12.59
N SER A 70 4.14 -3.13 -12.89
CA SER A 70 4.77 -4.33 -12.29
C SER A 70 5.02 -4.23 -10.78
N GLU A 71 5.07 -3.01 -10.25
CA GLU A 71 5.33 -2.73 -8.84
C GLU A 71 4.56 -1.49 -8.39
N LEU A 72 4.02 -1.53 -7.18
CA LEU A 72 3.49 -0.36 -6.48
C LEU A 72 4.27 -0.12 -5.20
N VAL A 73 4.65 1.12 -4.96
CA VAL A 73 5.43 1.50 -3.77
C VAL A 73 4.68 2.52 -2.93
N LEU A 74 4.46 2.17 -1.67
CA LEU A 74 4.07 3.10 -0.63
C LEU A 74 5.30 3.60 0.10
N SER A 75 5.32 4.89 0.40
CA SER A 75 6.32 5.49 1.28
C SER A 75 5.62 6.23 2.40
N VAL A 76 6.09 6.00 3.62
CA VAL A 76 5.67 6.77 4.79
C VAL A 76 6.91 7.36 5.44
N GLU A 77 6.75 8.59 5.93
CA GLU A 77 7.73 9.19 6.82
C GLU A 77 7.09 9.29 8.21
N MET A 78 7.78 8.79 9.21
CA MET A 78 7.29 8.78 10.59
C MET A 78 8.36 9.25 11.56
N ASN A 79 7.93 9.92 12.62
CA ASN A 79 8.81 10.23 13.74
C ASN A 79 8.68 9.12 14.78
N HIS A 80 9.81 8.65 15.30
CA HIS A 80 9.85 7.73 16.42
C HIS A 80 10.93 8.16 17.42
N GLU A 81 10.50 8.37 18.66
CA GLU A 81 11.26 8.78 19.85
C GLU A 81 12.03 10.11 19.81
N ASN A 82 12.57 10.54 18.65
CA ASN A 82 13.09 11.86 18.29
C ASN A 82 13.74 11.87 16.89
N SER A 83 13.70 10.73 16.19
CA SER A 83 14.29 10.55 14.87
C SER A 83 13.21 10.41 13.80
N ARG A 84 13.50 10.93 12.60
CA ARG A 84 12.63 10.79 11.42
C ARG A 84 13.07 9.58 10.61
N TYR A 85 12.16 8.64 10.44
CA TYR A 85 12.34 7.44 9.66
C TYR A 85 11.58 7.56 8.35
N LYS A 86 12.18 7.09 7.27
CA LYS A 86 11.48 6.85 6.02
C LYS A 86 11.35 5.34 5.87
N SER A 87 10.11 4.89 5.71
CA SER A 87 9.82 3.49 5.42
C SER A 87 9.15 3.38 4.06
N ARG A 88 9.46 2.29 3.36
CA ARG A 88 8.87 1.98 2.05
C ARG A 88 8.33 0.56 2.09
N MET A 89 7.17 0.37 1.50
CA MET A 89 6.57 -0.93 1.26
C MET A 89 6.37 -1.07 -0.25
N ALA A 90 6.97 -2.11 -0.83
CA ALA A 90 6.80 -2.45 -2.23
C ALA A 90 5.86 -3.64 -2.36
N ILE A 91 4.96 -3.59 -3.33
CA ILE A 91 4.05 -4.67 -3.68
C ILE A 91 4.35 -5.06 -5.12
N GLN A 92 4.67 -6.35 -5.28
CA GLN A 92 4.92 -6.98 -6.56
C GLN A 92 3.93 -8.12 -6.73
N TYR A 93 3.51 -8.35 -7.97
CA TYR A 93 2.57 -9.40 -8.29
C TYR A 93 2.87 -9.96 -9.69
N THR A 94 2.54 -11.23 -9.88
CA THR A 94 2.68 -11.92 -11.15
C THR A 94 1.38 -12.64 -11.46
N ARG A 95 1.08 -12.78 -12.75
CA ARG A 95 -0.04 -13.61 -13.18
C ARG A 95 0.41 -15.07 -13.15
N GLU A 96 -0.51 -15.96 -12.77
CA GLU A 96 -0.27 -17.41 -12.84
C GLU A 96 0.14 -17.84 -14.25
N GLY A 97 1.22 -18.62 -14.35
CA GLY A 97 1.77 -19.09 -15.62
C GLY A 97 2.70 -18.10 -16.35
N GLU A 98 2.90 -16.88 -15.81
CA GLU A 98 4.00 -16.03 -16.25
C GLU A 98 5.30 -16.41 -15.54
N THR A 99 6.45 -16.10 -16.18
CA THR A 99 7.77 -16.22 -15.56
C THR A 99 7.79 -15.51 -14.21
N SER A 100 8.41 -16.17 -13.23
CA SER A 100 8.46 -15.68 -11.86
C SER A 100 9.19 -14.33 -11.80
N LEU A 101 9.01 -13.59 -10.71
CA LEU A 101 9.72 -12.34 -10.51
C LEU A 101 11.24 -12.57 -10.49
N GLU A 102 11.66 -13.67 -9.86
CA GLU A 102 13.04 -14.10 -9.75
C GLU A 102 13.63 -14.46 -11.12
N GLU A 103 12.87 -15.17 -11.96
CA GLU A 103 13.28 -15.49 -13.34
C GLU A 103 13.40 -14.22 -14.20
N LYS A 104 12.42 -13.30 -14.09
CA LYS A 104 12.46 -11.99 -14.77
C LYS A 104 13.65 -11.16 -14.28
N ALA A 105 13.97 -11.20 -12.99
CA ALA A 105 15.13 -10.52 -12.42
C ALA A 105 16.45 -11.13 -12.93
N TYR A 106 16.52 -12.46 -13.05
CA TYR A 106 17.66 -13.17 -13.59
C TYR A 106 17.91 -12.86 -15.07
N GLU A 107 16.87 -12.93 -15.91
CA GLU A 107 16.96 -12.57 -17.34
C GLU A 107 17.41 -11.12 -17.55
N LEU A 108 16.94 -10.21 -16.69
CA LEU A 108 17.32 -8.80 -16.76
C LEU A 108 18.76 -8.58 -16.27
N ALA A 109 19.19 -9.27 -15.22
CA ALA A 109 20.58 -9.25 -14.77
C ALA A 109 21.52 -9.75 -15.88
N ASP A 110 21.15 -10.84 -16.56
CA ASP A 110 21.89 -11.36 -17.71
C ASP A 110 21.96 -10.35 -18.86
N LYS A 111 20.86 -9.66 -19.18
CA LYS A 111 20.88 -8.56 -20.19
C LYS A 111 21.84 -7.43 -19.78
N ILE A 112 21.80 -6.99 -18.52
CA ILE A 112 22.66 -5.92 -18.00
C ILE A 112 24.15 -6.32 -18.06
N LEU A 113 24.45 -7.60 -17.82
CA LEU A 113 25.79 -8.19 -17.89
C LEU A 113 26.26 -8.40 -19.34
N GLN A 114 25.37 -8.80 -20.24
CA GLN A 114 25.66 -9.00 -21.67
C GLN A 114 25.87 -7.68 -22.42
N GLU A 115 25.24 -6.58 -22.00
CA GLU A 115 25.28 -5.30 -22.72
C GLU A 115 26.60 -4.52 -22.61
N ASP A 116 27.62 -4.95 -21.84
CA ASP A 116 28.92 -4.25 -21.92
C ASP A 116 30.13 -5.08 -21.44
N SER A 117 30.80 -5.78 -22.36
CA SER A 117 32.11 -6.39 -22.14
C SER A 117 33.26 -5.38 -22.17
N SER A 118 32.98 -4.07 -22.30
CA SER A 118 34.01 -3.06 -22.61
C SER A 118 34.11 -1.88 -21.64
N ASN A 119 33.14 -1.64 -20.76
CA ASN A 119 33.22 -0.54 -19.80
C ASN A 119 32.70 -0.89 -18.40
N GLN A 120 33.65 -1.23 -17.53
CA GLN A 120 33.45 -1.56 -16.11
C GLN A 120 32.96 -0.36 -15.30
N ASN A 121 31.65 -0.14 -15.26
CA ASN A 121 31.08 0.46 -14.07
C ASN A 121 29.76 -0.20 -13.68
N THR A 122 29.85 -1.49 -13.36
CA THR A 122 28.78 -2.28 -12.75
C THR A 122 28.12 -1.52 -11.59
N ARG A 123 28.88 -0.73 -10.82
CA ARG A 123 28.35 0.14 -9.76
C ARG A 123 27.39 1.22 -10.28
N GLU A 124 27.65 1.85 -11.44
CA GLU A 124 26.73 2.84 -12.01
C GLU A 124 25.47 2.17 -12.60
N LYS A 125 25.61 0.95 -13.14
CA LYS A 125 24.48 0.13 -13.59
C LYS A 125 23.58 -0.28 -12.42
N LEU A 126 24.17 -0.78 -11.33
CA LEU A 126 23.45 -1.15 -10.11
C LEU A 126 22.82 0.08 -9.43
N LYS A 127 23.50 1.23 -9.41
CA LYS A 127 22.93 2.49 -8.91
C LYS A 127 21.69 2.92 -9.70
N LYS A 128 21.73 2.84 -11.04
CA LYS A 128 20.55 3.13 -11.89
C LYS A 128 19.41 2.14 -11.63
N ALA A 129 19.73 0.87 -11.40
CA ALA A 129 18.76 -0.14 -11.01
C ALA A 129 18.14 0.20 -9.64
N ILE A 130 18.93 0.47 -8.61
CA ILE A 130 18.42 0.86 -7.28
C ILE A 130 17.52 2.11 -7.38
N LEU A 131 17.94 3.12 -8.16
CA LEU A 131 17.16 4.35 -8.37
C LEU A 131 15.85 4.12 -9.13
N ALA A 132 15.80 3.12 -10.02
CA ALA A 132 14.59 2.71 -10.74
C ALA A 132 13.66 1.81 -9.90
N GLY A 133 14.03 1.50 -8.64
CA GLY A 133 13.20 0.73 -7.70
C GLY A 133 13.61 -0.73 -7.53
N TYR A 134 14.64 -1.21 -8.21
CA TYR A 134 15.09 -2.59 -8.09
C TYR A 134 15.67 -2.88 -6.69
N ASN A 135 15.11 -3.87 -6.00
CA ASN A 135 15.57 -4.32 -4.68
C ASN A 135 16.82 -5.22 -4.84
N LEU A 136 17.98 -4.73 -4.38
CA LEU A 136 19.27 -5.44 -4.41
C LEU A 136 19.78 -5.80 -3.00
N HIS A 137 18.90 -5.79 -1.99
CA HIS A 137 19.31 -6.11 -0.63
C HIS A 137 19.75 -7.58 -0.51
N HIS A 138 20.99 -7.79 -0.07
CA HIS A 138 21.35 -8.97 0.70
C HIS A 138 21.01 -8.62 2.16
N GLU A 139 20.00 -9.27 2.72
CA GLU A 139 19.77 -9.19 4.16
C GLU A 139 20.72 -10.20 4.81
N ASP A 140 21.84 -9.72 5.35
CA ASP A 140 22.73 -10.51 6.19
C ASP A 140 21.99 -10.80 7.50
N PHE A 141 21.44 -12.01 7.63
CA PHE A 141 20.90 -12.53 8.90
C PHE A 141 21.85 -13.55 9.54
N ASP A 142 23.14 -13.25 9.56
CA ASP A 142 24.11 -14.00 10.37
C ASP A 142 24.62 -13.12 11.53
N ASP A 143 24.09 -13.43 12.72
CA ASP A 143 24.84 -13.67 13.96
C ASP A 143 24.09 -14.72 14.80
#